data_AF-A0A3C1T242-F1
#
_entry.id   AF-A0A3C1T242-F1
#
_cell.length_a   1.000
_cell.length_b   1.000
_cell.length_c   1.000
_cell.angle_alpha   90.00
_cell.angle_beta   90.00
_cell.angle_gamma   90.00
#
_symmetry.space_group_name_H-M   'P 1'
#
loop_
_entity.id
_entity.type
_entity.pdbx_description
1 polymer ?
#
loop_
_entity_poly.entity_id
_entity_poly.type
_entity_poly.pdbx_seq_one_letter_code
_entity_poly.pdbx_strand_id
1 'polypeptide(L)'
;GIHFTNKSRNMVKGSEFETGAIYNKTANAVFSKTKKMYLKEISTIEVKAPAKALISQDGDVIMATAKYGKGTVFAVGDPWIYNEYLDGRKIPAEYENFSAANELIKWLLAQVPKK
;
A
#
# COMPACT_ATOMS: atom_id res chain seq x y z
N GLY A 1 -11.14 13.15 -4.80
CA GLY A 1 -11.03 12.48 -3.49
C GLY A 1 -10.53 11.06 -3.67
N ILE A 2 -10.49 10.30 -2.58
CA ILE A 2 -10.20 8.86 -2.56
C ILE A 2 -11.52 8.15 -2.30
N HIS A 3 -11.87 7.16 -3.13
CA HIS A 3 -13.07 6.36 -2.97
C HIS A 3 -12.69 4.88 -3.00
N PHE A 4 -13.03 4.13 -1.95
CA PHE A 4 -12.94 2.67 -1.97
C PHE A 4 -14.12 2.11 -2.77
N THR A 5 -13.80 1.30 -3.76
CA THR A 5 -14.79 0.70 -4.66
C THR A 5 -15.34 -0.61 -4.10
N ASN A 6 -16.40 -1.13 -4.71
CA ASN A 6 -16.93 -2.46 -4.39
C ASN A 6 -16.16 -3.60 -5.08
N LYS A 7 -15.05 -3.30 -5.77
CA LYS A 7 -14.23 -4.31 -6.45
C LYS A 7 -13.23 -4.90 -5.47
N SER A 8 -13.41 -6.19 -5.19
CA SER A 8 -12.46 -7.01 -4.42
C SER A 8 -11.29 -7.45 -5.29
N ARG A 9 -10.10 -7.51 -4.68
CA ARG A 9 -8.87 -7.99 -5.31
C ARG A 9 -8.08 -8.86 -4.33
N ASN A 10 -7.18 -9.69 -4.86
CA ASN A 10 -6.25 -10.51 -4.09
C ASN A 10 -6.96 -11.50 -3.15
N MET A 11 -7.96 -12.23 -3.65
CA MET A 11 -8.68 -13.27 -2.90
C MET A 11 -7.82 -14.54 -2.74
N VAL A 12 -6.80 -14.46 -1.88
CA VAL A 12 -5.80 -15.52 -1.67
C VAL A 12 -6.42 -16.78 -1.07
N LYS A 13 -6.20 -17.93 -1.71
CA LYS A 13 -6.61 -19.24 -1.22
C LYS A 13 -5.42 -19.97 -0.60
N GLY A 14 -5.60 -20.49 0.61
CA GLY A 14 -4.56 -21.24 1.32
C GLY A 14 -3.23 -20.49 1.39
N SER A 15 -2.19 -21.07 0.78
CA SER A 15 -0.83 -20.53 0.73
C SER A 15 -0.44 -20.00 -0.66
N GLU A 16 -1.41 -19.68 -1.51
CA GLU A 16 -1.18 -19.06 -2.83
C GLU A 16 -0.81 -17.57 -2.68
N PHE A 17 0.26 -17.28 -1.96
CA PHE A 17 0.65 -15.92 -1.55
C PHE A 17 0.85 -14.96 -2.73
N GLU A 18 1.26 -15.49 -3.88
CA GLU A 18 1.44 -14.69 -5.11
C GLU A 18 0.15 -13.99 -5.56
N THR A 19 -1.02 -14.56 -5.26
CA THR A 19 -2.32 -13.90 -5.50
C THR A 19 -2.46 -12.59 -4.71
N GLY A 20 -1.73 -12.45 -3.59
CA GLY A 20 -1.66 -11.25 -2.76
C GLY A 20 -0.51 -10.31 -3.13
N ALA A 21 0.28 -10.62 -4.15
CA ALA A 21 1.45 -9.84 -4.49
C ALA A 21 1.09 -8.50 -5.12
N ILE A 22 1.61 -7.44 -4.51
CA ILE A 22 1.57 -6.08 -5.01
C ILE A 22 2.98 -5.61 -5.34
N TYR A 23 3.17 -5.19 -6.58
CA TYR A 23 4.47 -4.84 -7.14
C TYR A 23 4.65 -3.33 -7.23
N ASN A 24 5.66 -2.82 -6.55
CA ASN A 24 6.13 -1.46 -6.72
C ASN A 24 7.19 -1.42 -7.85
N LYS A 25 6.70 -1.38 -9.10
CA LYS A 25 7.54 -1.42 -10.31
C LYS A 25 8.44 -0.19 -10.46
N THR A 26 8.06 0.94 -9.88
CA THR A 26 8.80 2.21 -9.97
C THR A 26 8.90 2.84 -8.60
N ALA A 27 10.12 3.25 -8.22
CA ALA A 27 10.33 3.97 -6.97
C ALA A 27 9.44 5.22 -6.92
N ASN A 28 8.82 5.46 -5.76
CA ASN A 28 7.94 6.60 -5.56
C ASN A 28 8.26 7.31 -4.23
N ALA A 29 7.57 8.41 -3.95
CA ALA A 29 7.86 9.23 -2.78
C ALA A 29 7.69 8.50 -1.44
N VAL A 30 6.81 7.50 -1.37
CA VAL A 30 6.55 6.70 -0.16
C VAL A 30 7.47 5.49 -0.11
N PHE A 31 7.61 4.78 -1.24
CA PHE A 31 8.36 3.52 -1.36
C PHE A 31 9.47 3.68 -2.37
N SER A 32 10.66 4.02 -1.88
CA SER A 32 11.86 4.23 -2.67
C SER A 32 12.59 2.92 -2.98
N LYS A 33 12.56 1.97 -2.03
CA LYS A 33 13.31 0.71 -2.11
C LYS A 33 12.41 -0.50 -2.26
N THR A 34 11.33 -0.58 -1.47
CA THR A 34 10.36 -1.68 -1.49
C THR A 34 9.90 -1.98 -2.92
N LYS A 35 9.95 -3.26 -3.33
CA LYS A 35 9.56 -3.78 -4.64
C LYS A 35 8.37 -4.71 -4.58
N LYS A 36 8.25 -5.55 -3.55
CA LYS A 36 7.17 -6.54 -3.44
C LYS A 36 6.52 -6.48 -2.06
N MET A 37 5.20 -6.33 -2.04
CA MET A 37 4.38 -6.34 -0.82
C MET A 37 3.30 -7.40 -0.94
N TYR A 38 2.81 -7.86 0.21
CA TYR A 38 1.70 -8.79 0.33
C TYR A 38 0.48 -8.07 0.90
N LEU A 39 -0.59 -8.00 0.11
CA LEU A 39 -1.89 -7.47 0.49
C LEU A 39 -2.95 -8.49 0.09
N LYS A 40 -3.81 -8.89 1.02
CA LYS A 40 -4.83 -9.92 0.80
C LYS A 40 -6.22 -9.30 0.90
N GLU A 41 -7.18 -9.74 0.07
CA GLU A 41 -8.61 -9.41 0.19
C GLU A 41 -8.92 -7.91 0.29
N ILE A 42 -8.34 -7.12 -0.62
CA ILE A 42 -8.42 -5.65 -0.59
C ILE A 42 -9.55 -5.10 -1.46
N SER A 43 -10.04 -3.91 -1.10
CA SER A 43 -10.84 -3.05 -1.99
C SER A 43 -9.93 -2.16 -2.85
N THR A 44 -10.22 -2.09 -4.15
CA THR A 44 -9.51 -1.16 -5.05
C THR A 44 -9.99 0.28 -4.87
N ILE A 45 -9.16 1.24 -5.26
CA ILE A 45 -9.39 2.67 -5.05
C ILE A 45 -9.68 3.36 -6.38
N GLU A 46 -10.60 4.32 -6.37
CA GLU A 46 -10.71 5.36 -7.38
C GLU A 46 -10.17 6.69 -6.83
N VAL A 47 -9.43 7.41 -7.68
CA VAL A 47 -8.84 8.71 -7.32
C VAL A 47 -9.37 9.81 -8.22
N LYS A 48 -9.67 10.96 -7.62
CA LYS A 48 -9.91 12.23 -8.32
C LYS A 48 -9.05 13.32 -7.67
N ALA A 49 -8.57 14.28 -8.46
CA ALA A 49 -7.78 15.39 -7.95
C ALA A 49 -8.43 16.03 -6.70
N PRO A 50 -7.64 16.44 -5.69
CA PRO A 50 -6.17 16.46 -5.64
C PRO A 50 -5.52 15.12 -5.22
N ALA A 51 -6.30 14.05 -5.04
CA ALA A 51 -5.75 12.72 -4.73
C ALA A 51 -5.02 12.13 -5.95
N LYS A 52 -3.99 11.34 -5.69
CA LYS A 52 -3.16 10.68 -6.71
C LYS A 52 -3.03 9.20 -6.40
N ALA A 53 -3.03 8.38 -7.44
CA ALA A 53 -2.62 6.99 -7.33
C ALA A 53 -1.15 6.93 -6.90
N LEU A 54 -0.83 6.02 -5.97
CA LEU A 54 0.52 5.77 -5.49
C LEU A 54 1.05 4.46 -6.07
N ILE A 55 0.29 3.38 -5.92
CA ILE A 55 0.56 2.08 -6.53
C ILE A 55 -0.65 1.67 -7.34
N SER A 56 -0.41 1.26 -8.58
CA SER A 56 -1.43 0.69 -9.46
C SER A 56 -0.94 -0.64 -10.02
N GLN A 57 -1.83 -1.61 -10.13
CA GLN A 57 -1.54 -2.92 -10.66
C GLN A 57 -2.72 -3.41 -11.50
N ASP A 58 -2.45 -3.83 -12.73
CA ASP A 58 -3.43 -4.35 -13.69
C ASP A 58 -4.65 -3.43 -13.87
N GLY A 59 -4.41 -2.12 -13.95
CA GLY A 59 -5.44 -1.09 -14.14
C GLY A 59 -6.14 -0.63 -12.87
N ASP A 60 -5.90 -1.27 -11.72
CA ASP A 60 -6.50 -0.90 -10.44
C ASP A 60 -5.55 -0.05 -9.60
N VAL A 61 -6.06 0.98 -8.91
CA VAL A 61 -5.29 1.69 -7.89
C VAL A 61 -5.39 0.94 -6.58
N ILE A 62 -4.23 0.58 -6.03
CA ILE A 62 -4.09 -0.23 -4.81
C ILE A 62 -3.82 0.65 -3.60
N MET A 63 -2.98 1.67 -3.78
CA MET A 63 -2.67 2.67 -2.76
C MET A 63 -2.82 4.05 -3.37
N ALA A 64 -3.27 5.01 -2.57
CA ALA A 64 -3.44 6.39 -2.98
C ALA A 64 -2.92 7.35 -1.92
N THR A 65 -2.57 8.57 -2.36
CA THR A 65 -2.18 9.66 -1.46
C THR A 65 -2.94 10.94 -1.81
N ALA A 66 -3.07 11.84 -0.83
CA ALA A 66 -3.62 13.17 -1.05
C ALA A 66 -3.03 14.19 -0.06
N LYS A 67 -3.06 15.47 -0.44
CA LYS A 67 -2.97 16.58 0.50
C LYS A 67 -4.39 17.09 0.75
N TYR A 68 -4.73 17.30 2.02
CA TYR A 68 -6.04 17.80 2.41
C TYR A 68 -5.89 18.81 3.54
N GLY A 69 -6.13 20.09 3.25
CA GLY A 69 -5.78 21.18 4.16
C GLY A 69 -4.29 21.14 4.53
N LYS A 70 -4.00 21.09 5.83
CA LYS A 70 -2.63 20.94 6.36
C LYS A 70 -2.16 19.48 6.49
N GLY A 71 -3.03 18.52 6.18
CA GLY A 71 -2.80 17.09 6.39
C GLY A 71 -2.27 16.36 5.16
N THR A 72 -1.68 15.20 5.42
CA THR A 72 -1.32 14.21 4.39
C THR A 72 -2.14 12.95 4.60
N VAL A 73 -2.70 12.43 3.52
CA VAL A 73 -3.44 11.16 3.51
C VAL A 73 -2.65 10.12 2.74
N PHE A 74 -2.55 8.92 3.31
CA PHE A 74 -2.21 7.68 2.63
C PHE A 74 -3.41 6.74 2.82
N ALA A 75 -3.82 6.05 1.76
CA ALA A 75 -4.95 5.13 1.78
C ALA A 75 -4.60 3.83 1.06
N VAL A 76 -5.06 2.72 1.62
CA VAL A 76 -4.90 1.36 1.12
C VAL A 76 -6.09 0.53 1.59
N GLY A 77 -6.54 -0.44 0.79
CA GLY A 77 -7.51 -1.43 1.23
C GLY A 77 -6.86 -2.42 2.21
N ASP A 78 -7.49 -2.63 3.35
CA ASP A 78 -7.07 -3.58 4.39
C ASP A 78 -7.32 -5.03 3.96
N PRO A 79 -6.57 -6.06 4.43
CA PRO A 79 -5.38 -6.11 5.32
C PRO A 79 -3.99 -5.90 4.70
N TRP A 80 -3.12 -5.16 5.41
CA TRP A 80 -1.68 -5.02 5.07
C TRP A 80 -0.70 -5.12 6.26
N ILE A 81 -0.65 -4.14 7.18
CA ILE A 81 0.35 -4.02 8.26
C ILE A 81 -0.08 -4.84 9.49
N TYR A 82 -0.34 -6.13 9.27
CA TYR A 82 -0.73 -7.06 10.31
C TYR A 82 0.51 -7.78 10.82
N ASN A 83 0.57 -8.13 12.11
CA ASN A 83 1.77 -8.73 12.73
C ASN A 83 2.27 -9.93 11.94
N GLU A 84 1.36 -10.83 11.55
CA GLU A 84 1.65 -12.03 10.77
C GLU A 84 2.32 -11.75 9.42
N TYR A 85 2.08 -10.57 8.84
CA TYR A 85 2.63 -10.15 7.56
C TYR A 85 3.89 -9.28 7.69
N LEU A 86 4.36 -9.00 8.91
CA LEU A 86 5.55 -8.16 9.16
C LEU A 86 6.70 -8.95 9.77
N ASP A 87 6.41 -9.93 10.61
CA ASP A 87 7.42 -10.64 11.40
C ASP A 87 7.98 -11.91 10.72
N GLY A 88 7.59 -12.15 9.47
CA GLY A 88 8.09 -13.26 8.66
C GLY A 88 7.53 -14.64 9.03
N ARG A 89 6.55 -14.74 9.94
CA ARG A 89 5.98 -16.03 10.35
C ARG A 89 4.94 -16.59 9.39
N LYS A 90 4.22 -15.74 8.64
CA LYS A 90 3.10 -16.17 7.78
C LYS A 90 3.38 -16.12 6.28
N ILE A 91 4.15 -15.14 5.82
CA ILE A 91 4.40 -14.90 4.39
C ILE A 91 5.88 -15.15 4.03
N PRO A 92 6.17 -15.55 2.78
CA PRO A 92 7.54 -15.73 2.30
C PRO A 92 8.44 -14.50 2.50
N ALA A 93 9.75 -14.71 2.69
CA ALA A 93 10.72 -13.65 2.94
C ALA A 93 10.90 -12.65 1.78
N GLU A 94 10.42 -12.98 0.58
CA GLU A 94 10.43 -12.07 -0.58
C GLU A 94 9.44 -10.90 -0.46
N TYR A 95 8.51 -10.94 0.48
CA TYR A 95 7.57 -9.85 0.74
C TYR A 95 8.15 -8.87 1.75
N GLU A 96 8.30 -7.62 1.34
CA GLU A 96 9.03 -6.59 2.07
C GLU A 96 8.12 -5.75 2.97
N ASN A 97 6.99 -6.29 3.45
CA ASN A 97 5.97 -5.55 4.21
C ASN A 97 6.55 -4.78 5.41
N PHE A 98 7.50 -5.36 6.15
CA PHE A 98 8.17 -4.67 7.25
C PHE A 98 9.00 -3.47 6.79
N SER A 99 9.79 -3.64 5.74
CA SER A 99 10.58 -2.55 5.14
C SER A 99 9.66 -1.45 4.59
N ALA A 100 8.58 -1.84 3.94
CA ALA A 100 7.59 -0.94 3.37
C ALA A 100 6.86 -0.13 4.44
N ALA A 101 6.46 -0.75 5.56
CA ALA A 101 5.89 -0.05 6.70
C ALA A 101 6.87 0.99 7.26
N ASN A 102 8.16 0.65 7.38
CA ASN A 102 9.19 1.60 7.81
C ASN A 102 9.36 2.78 6.83
N GLU A 103 9.32 2.54 5.51
CA GLU A 103 9.37 3.60 4.51
C GLU A 103 8.13 4.51 4.58
N LEU A 104 6.94 3.94 4.76
CA LEU A 104 5.70 4.70 4.95
C LEU A 104 5.79 5.62 6.17
N ILE A 105 6.24 5.10 7.33
CA ILE A 105 6.36 5.90 8.55
C ILE A 105 7.39 7.03 8.37
N LYS A 106 8.55 6.73 7.78
CA LYS A 106 9.56 7.77 7.48
C LYS A 106 8.99 8.85 6.57
N TRP A 107 8.25 8.45 5.54
CA TRP A 107 7.60 9.39 4.63
C TRP A 107 6.57 10.26 5.36
N LEU A 108 5.69 9.66 6.18
CA LEU A 108 4.68 10.38 6.95
C LEU A 108 5.30 11.40 7.91
N LEU A 109 6.35 11.01 8.63
CA LEU A 109 7.09 11.93 9.52
C LEU A 109 7.70 13.11 8.76
N ALA A 110 8.21 12.88 7.55
CA ALA A 110 8.74 13.94 6.70
C ALA A 110 7.68 14.91 6.16
N GLN A 111 6.38 14.57 6.25
CA GLN A 111 5.31 15.47 5.84
C GLN A 111 4.90 16.48 6.93
N VAL A 112 5.36 16.29 8.17
CA VAL A 112 5.05 17.19 9.27
C VAL A 112 5.90 18.45 9.13
N PRO A 113 5.32 19.66 9.14
CA PRO A 113 6.08 20.90 9.10
C PRO A 113 7.12 20.92 10.23
N LYS A 114 8.35 21.31 9.91
CA LYS A 114 9.37 21.56 10.94
C LYS A 114 8.91 22.74 11.79
N LYS A 115 9.06 22.62 13.11
CA LYS A 115 8.86 23.73 14.05
C LYS A 115 9.91 24.82 13.84
#